data_AF-A0A536LCD4-F1
#
_entry.id   AF-A0A536LCD4-F1
#
_cell.length_a   1.000
_cell.length_b   1.000
_cell.length_c   1.000
_cell.angle_alpha   90.00
_cell.angle_beta   90.00
_cell.angle_gamma   90.00
#
_symmetry.space_group_name_H-M   'P 1'
#
loop_
_entity.id
_entity.type
_entity.pdbx_description
1 polymer ?
#
loop_
_entity_poly.entity_id
_entity_poly.type
_entity_poly.pdbx_seq_one_letter_code
_entity_poly.pdbx_strand_id
1 'polypeptide(L)'
;MVRLGALLRRSRNKDAEPEAQAPVGPTIDTPPLVVMIPDVAGVSSFRLYTFTDAQAASRFILSLSRPQRERAHAFWALQAEPADPLETEDNAGEAMVLIRSEEGSDLVYVVSFVDIESAQSFARFEVKRGMHLGLILIYWASMVNVVLTDDKVQLIPERPPRVAARLPVSPASPGTSYRVADAETEFDDRLAMEEVQAEEQRLAAETAERARLEAEAEEQRRREAEADEQRRLAAEAEERRLAAEAEERTRIEAETEERRLAAEAEEQRRLATEAKERARLEAEAEERRLAAEAEERARLEAEAEERRLAAEAKEQARLEAEAEERRLAAEAEEQARLEEEEQRRLAAEAEERARLEAEAEERRLAAEAKERARLEAEAEERRRLEEEAERWRLEAEAEDRARLEAAAEERRRLEAEAEERALAEAIAQEKRRLQEEEEERFQAAKRSILAQEEEDFGAGGDEDEHEEAVAGSASEASFERNPIEELLRGEAESRVQVPQAFAKEPQDGADEDSPNGLEHEINPADIADEVGKILRRRRWAKRESPFEGFKSPPGRF
;
A
#
# COMPACT_ATOMS: atom_id res chain seq x y z
N MET A 1 -20.13 -46.87 10.53
CA MET A 1 -20.15 -46.51 9.10
C MET A 1 -21.37 -47.12 8.43
N VAL A 2 -22.27 -46.30 7.88
CA VAL A 2 -23.37 -46.71 6.98
C VAL A 2 -23.48 -45.57 5.95
N ARG A 3 -22.71 -45.65 4.85
CA ARG A 3 -23.00 -46.29 3.55
C ARG A 3 -23.70 -45.33 2.57
N LEU A 4 -22.90 -44.76 1.68
CA LEU A 4 -23.34 -44.10 0.44
C LEU A 4 -23.80 -45.16 -0.59
N GLY A 5 -24.71 -44.76 -1.48
CA GLY A 5 -24.92 -45.33 -2.82
C GLY A 5 -25.01 -44.15 -3.80
N ALA A 6 -24.17 -44.07 -4.84
CA ALA A 6 -24.30 -44.80 -6.11
C ALA A 6 -25.48 -44.25 -6.96
N LEU A 7 -25.21 -43.31 -7.88
CA LEU A 7 -24.78 -43.52 -9.27
C LEU A 7 -25.93 -43.89 -10.24
N LEU A 8 -26.24 -43.00 -11.19
CA LEU A 8 -26.12 -43.27 -12.64
C LEU A 8 -26.31 -41.98 -13.47
N ARG A 9 -25.66 -41.89 -14.65
CA ARG A 9 -25.97 -40.93 -15.73
C ARG A 9 -26.29 -41.69 -17.02
N ARG A 10 -27.40 -41.33 -17.69
CA ARG A 10 -27.75 -41.42 -19.14
C ARG A 10 -29.26 -41.73 -19.25
N SER A 11 -30.11 -40.91 -19.89
CA SER A 11 -30.10 -40.38 -21.27
C SER A 11 -30.65 -41.39 -22.30
N ARG A 12 -31.94 -41.21 -22.65
CA ARG A 12 -32.39 -40.88 -24.02
C ARG A 12 -33.90 -40.59 -24.07
N ASN A 13 -34.31 -39.79 -25.05
CA ASN A 13 -35.71 -39.46 -25.33
C ASN A 13 -36.53 -40.72 -25.64
N LYS A 14 -37.84 -40.65 -25.36
CA LYS A 14 -38.82 -40.93 -26.40
C LYS A 14 -40.11 -40.16 -26.15
N ASP A 15 -40.60 -39.50 -27.18
CA ASP A 15 -41.72 -38.58 -27.13
C ASP A 15 -43.06 -39.33 -27.17
N ALA A 16 -43.95 -39.00 -26.25
CA ALA A 16 -45.37 -39.31 -26.27
C ALA A 16 -46.08 -38.44 -25.22
N GLU A 17 -46.59 -37.27 -25.64
CA GLU A 17 -47.54 -36.52 -24.84
C GLU A 17 -48.82 -37.34 -24.63
N PRO A 18 -49.52 -37.13 -23.52
CA PRO A 18 -50.70 -36.27 -23.66
C PRO A 18 -50.73 -35.10 -22.67
N GLU A 19 -51.13 -33.94 -23.18
CA GLU A 19 -51.81 -32.85 -22.48
C GLU A 19 -51.31 -32.56 -21.04
N ALA A 20 -50.10 -32.00 -20.95
CA ALA A 20 -49.68 -31.30 -19.75
C ALA A 20 -50.62 -30.11 -19.51
N GLN A 21 -51.56 -30.27 -18.57
CA GLN A 21 -52.49 -29.21 -18.17
C GLN A 21 -51.70 -27.96 -17.76
N ALA A 22 -52.06 -26.81 -18.33
CA ALA A 22 -51.43 -25.53 -18.01
C ALA A 22 -51.49 -25.28 -16.49
N PRO A 23 -50.47 -24.66 -15.89
CA PRO A 23 -50.45 -24.39 -14.45
C PRO A 23 -51.68 -23.56 -14.07
N VAL A 24 -52.57 -24.18 -13.30
CA VAL A 24 -53.88 -23.61 -12.96
C VAL A 24 -53.67 -22.35 -12.13
N GLY A 25 -53.94 -21.19 -12.74
CA GLY A 25 -53.96 -19.92 -12.02
C GLY A 25 -54.96 -20.00 -10.87
N PRO A 26 -54.61 -19.48 -9.68
CA PRO A 26 -55.42 -19.71 -8.48
C PRO A 26 -56.83 -19.15 -8.66
N THR A 27 -57.83 -20.01 -8.48
CA THR A 27 -59.25 -19.62 -8.44
C THR A 27 -59.53 -19.01 -7.08
N ILE A 28 -59.92 -17.74 -7.04
CA ILE A 28 -59.94 -16.94 -5.81
C ILE A 28 -61.31 -16.29 -5.60
N ASP A 29 -62.10 -16.85 -4.68
CA ASP A 29 -63.31 -16.24 -4.10
C ASP A 29 -62.99 -15.33 -2.89
N THR A 30 -61.71 -15.10 -2.56
CA THR A 30 -61.27 -14.27 -1.43
C THR A 30 -59.90 -13.65 -1.73
N PRO A 31 -59.82 -12.34 -2.07
CA PRO A 31 -58.63 -11.74 -2.67
C PRO A 31 -57.38 -11.91 -1.79
N PRO A 32 -56.19 -12.12 -2.37
CA PRO A 32 -55.00 -12.46 -1.59
C PRO A 32 -54.46 -11.24 -0.83
N LEU A 33 -53.92 -11.51 0.35
CA LEU A 33 -53.16 -10.54 1.13
C LEU A 33 -51.71 -10.54 0.64
N VAL A 34 -51.24 -9.39 0.19
CA VAL A 34 -49.85 -9.17 -0.22
C VAL A 34 -49.08 -8.57 0.95
N VAL A 35 -47.87 -9.09 1.20
CA VAL A 35 -46.88 -8.49 2.10
C VAL A 35 -45.62 -8.18 1.29
N MET A 36 -45.09 -6.98 1.47
CA MET A 36 -43.90 -6.45 0.84
C MET A 36 -42.84 -6.14 1.89
N ILE A 37 -41.66 -6.77 1.78
CA ILE A 37 -40.50 -6.45 2.61
C ILE A 37 -39.49 -5.70 1.72
N PRO A 38 -39.07 -4.47 2.06
CA PRO A 38 -38.09 -3.74 1.26
C PRO A 38 -36.76 -4.48 1.27
N ASP A 39 -36.16 -4.63 0.09
CA ASP A 39 -34.85 -5.27 -0.03
C ASP A 39 -33.73 -4.27 0.29
N VAL A 40 -32.49 -4.74 0.41
CA VAL A 40 -31.34 -3.85 0.68
C VAL A 40 -30.96 -2.95 -0.50
N ALA A 41 -31.61 -3.11 -1.67
CA ALA A 41 -31.32 -2.43 -2.93
C ALA A 41 -32.27 -1.23 -3.21
N GLY A 42 -32.26 -0.23 -2.33
CA GLY A 42 -32.91 1.07 -2.55
C GLY A 42 -34.33 1.22 -1.98
N VAL A 43 -34.94 2.38 -2.23
CA VAL A 43 -36.16 2.86 -1.55
C VAL A 43 -37.47 2.31 -2.13
N SER A 44 -37.40 1.61 -3.27
CA SER A 44 -38.59 1.22 -4.06
C SER A 44 -38.56 -0.22 -4.60
N SER A 45 -37.69 -1.09 -4.03
CA SER A 45 -37.61 -2.52 -4.37
C SER A 45 -38.01 -3.38 -3.18
N PHE A 46 -38.86 -4.38 -3.42
CA PHE A 46 -39.49 -5.18 -2.37
C PHE A 46 -39.54 -6.65 -2.75
N ARG A 47 -39.42 -7.54 -1.76
CA ARG A 47 -39.73 -8.97 -1.89
C ARG A 47 -41.22 -9.17 -1.61
N LEU A 48 -41.91 -9.75 -2.58
CA LEU A 48 -43.35 -10.00 -2.59
C LEU A 48 -43.67 -11.36 -1.95
N TYR A 49 -44.60 -11.37 -1.00
CA TYR A 49 -45.13 -12.61 -0.40
C TYR A 49 -46.67 -12.56 -0.41
N THR A 50 -47.31 -13.65 -0.82
CA THR A 50 -48.77 -13.73 -0.94
C THR A 50 -49.36 -14.73 0.06
N PHE A 51 -50.48 -14.35 0.67
CA PHE A 51 -51.16 -15.12 1.72
C PHE A 51 -52.67 -15.20 1.47
N THR A 52 -53.26 -16.31 1.90
CA THR A 52 -54.71 -16.56 1.87
C THR A 52 -55.48 -15.82 2.96
N ASP A 53 -54.80 -15.45 4.05
CA ASP A 53 -55.39 -14.93 5.27
C ASP A 53 -54.39 -14.11 6.08
N ALA A 54 -54.92 -13.19 6.89
CA ALA A 54 -54.11 -12.32 7.75
C ALA A 54 -53.33 -13.07 8.83
N GLN A 55 -53.77 -14.26 9.25
CA GLN A 55 -53.11 -15.00 10.33
C GLN A 55 -51.86 -15.73 9.83
N ALA A 56 -51.81 -16.13 8.56
CA ALA A 56 -50.61 -16.56 7.86
C ALA A 56 -49.62 -15.41 7.68
N ALA A 57 -50.09 -14.24 7.24
CA ALA A 57 -49.26 -13.05 7.10
C ALA A 57 -48.68 -12.56 8.44
N SER A 58 -49.48 -12.46 9.52
CA SER A 58 -49.00 -12.10 10.86
C SER A 58 -47.93 -13.07 11.38
N ARG A 59 -48.11 -14.39 11.17
CA ARG A 59 -47.11 -15.40 11.56
C ARG A 59 -45.82 -15.28 10.75
N PHE A 60 -45.92 -14.99 9.46
CA PHE A 60 -44.76 -14.73 8.62
C PHE A 60 -44.02 -13.47 9.07
N ILE A 61 -44.73 -12.34 9.24
CA ILE A 61 -44.13 -11.07 9.67
C ILE A 61 -43.46 -11.24 11.05
N LEU A 62 -44.08 -11.93 12.01
CA LEU A 62 -43.49 -12.27 13.31
C LEU A 62 -42.13 -13.00 13.21
N SER A 63 -41.90 -13.79 12.17
CA SER A 63 -40.64 -14.51 11.95
C SER A 63 -39.50 -13.64 11.41
N LEU A 64 -39.79 -12.41 10.97
CA LEU A 64 -38.80 -11.48 10.42
C LEU A 64 -38.00 -10.77 11.53
N SER A 65 -36.79 -10.32 11.18
CA SER A 65 -35.99 -9.46 12.07
C SER A 65 -36.72 -8.15 12.39
N ARG A 66 -36.45 -7.53 13.56
CA ARG A 66 -37.11 -6.27 13.96
C ARG A 66 -37.08 -5.18 12.86
N PRO A 67 -35.93 -4.87 12.22
CA PRO A 67 -35.87 -3.88 11.14
C PRO A 67 -36.62 -4.25 9.85
N GLN A 68 -36.93 -5.54 9.63
CA GLN A 68 -37.78 -5.99 8.52
C GLN A 68 -39.27 -5.95 8.89
N ARG A 69 -39.63 -6.20 10.17
CA ARG A 69 -41.00 -6.04 10.68
C ARG A 69 -41.45 -4.59 10.67
N GLU A 70 -40.60 -3.70 11.17
CA GLU A 70 -40.81 -2.24 11.24
C GLU A 70 -40.93 -1.58 9.86
N ARG A 71 -40.59 -2.30 8.79
CA ARG A 71 -40.64 -1.85 7.39
C ARG A 71 -41.47 -2.76 6.48
N ALA A 72 -42.26 -3.67 7.04
CA ALA A 72 -43.14 -4.54 6.26
C ALA A 72 -44.42 -3.78 5.90
N HIS A 73 -44.74 -3.70 4.61
CA HIS A 73 -45.99 -3.13 4.11
C HIS A 73 -46.94 -4.28 3.72
N ALA A 74 -48.25 -4.09 3.88
CA ALA A 74 -49.25 -5.08 3.50
C ALA A 74 -50.49 -4.43 2.87
N PHE A 75 -51.12 -5.14 1.93
CA PHE A 75 -52.39 -4.71 1.32
C PHE A 75 -53.20 -5.89 0.79
N TRP A 76 -54.52 -5.77 0.79
CA TRP A 76 -55.40 -6.71 0.08
C TRP A 76 -55.40 -6.38 -1.41
N ALA A 77 -54.99 -7.35 -2.24
CA ALA A 77 -54.86 -7.16 -3.69
C ALA A 77 -56.17 -7.50 -4.41
N LEU A 78 -56.94 -6.48 -4.74
CA LEU A 78 -58.26 -6.57 -5.35
C LEU A 78 -58.16 -6.46 -6.89
N GLN A 79 -59.01 -7.20 -7.59
CA GLN A 79 -59.15 -7.09 -9.07
C GLN A 79 -60.20 -6.05 -9.50
N ALA A 80 -60.92 -5.48 -8.54
CA ALA A 80 -61.98 -4.49 -8.74
C ALA A 80 -61.98 -3.50 -7.57
N GLU A 81 -62.59 -2.34 -7.79
CA GLU A 81 -62.73 -1.26 -6.82
C GLU A 81 -63.48 -1.73 -5.55
N PRO A 82 -63.02 -1.37 -4.33
CA PRO A 82 -63.70 -1.72 -3.09
C PRO A 82 -65.05 -1.00 -2.99
N ALA A 83 -66.09 -1.71 -2.55
CA ALA A 83 -67.46 -1.19 -2.47
C ALA A 83 -67.68 -0.20 -1.32
N ASP A 84 -67.00 -0.45 -0.21
CA ASP A 84 -67.01 0.37 1.00
C ASP A 84 -65.57 0.88 1.21
N PRO A 85 -65.25 2.17 0.94
CA PRO A 85 -64.06 2.77 1.53
C PRO A 85 -64.25 2.78 3.04
N LEU A 86 -63.26 2.28 3.78
CA LEU A 86 -63.29 2.29 5.25
C LEU A 86 -63.26 3.75 5.75
N GLU A 87 -63.79 3.99 6.96
CA GLU A 87 -64.06 5.32 7.55
C GLU A 87 -62.79 6.12 7.95
N THR A 88 -61.76 6.10 7.11
CA THR A 88 -60.48 6.79 7.24
C THR A 88 -60.15 7.45 5.90
N GLU A 89 -59.95 8.78 5.89
CA GLU A 89 -59.83 9.58 4.66
C GLU A 89 -58.67 9.15 3.74
N ASP A 90 -57.63 8.50 4.29
CA ASP A 90 -56.44 8.03 3.58
C ASP A 90 -56.57 6.66 2.86
N ASN A 91 -57.73 5.99 2.88
CA ASN A 91 -57.84 4.58 2.44
C ASN A 91 -58.95 4.30 1.40
N ALA A 92 -59.24 5.29 0.54
CA ALA A 92 -59.82 5.03 -0.77
C ALA A 92 -58.75 4.29 -1.61
N GLY A 93 -59.04 3.06 -2.03
CA GLY A 93 -58.00 2.13 -2.49
C GLY A 93 -57.17 2.63 -3.67
N GLU A 94 -55.85 2.62 -3.56
CA GLU A 94 -54.93 3.06 -4.63
C GLU A 94 -54.81 2.01 -5.74
N ALA A 95 -54.52 2.44 -6.97
CA ALA A 95 -54.16 1.53 -8.07
C ALA A 95 -52.64 1.27 -8.04
N MET A 96 -52.22 0.10 -7.59
CA MET A 96 -50.80 -0.29 -7.51
C MET A 96 -50.37 -1.09 -8.73
N VAL A 97 -49.24 -0.69 -9.33
CA VAL A 97 -48.51 -1.46 -10.35
C VAL A 97 -47.26 -2.06 -9.71
N LEU A 98 -47.13 -3.39 -9.78
CA LEU A 98 -45.93 -4.13 -9.37
C LEU A 98 -45.21 -4.62 -10.64
N ILE A 99 -43.95 -4.27 -10.81
CA ILE A 99 -43.09 -4.73 -11.91
C ILE A 99 -42.09 -5.73 -11.35
N ARG A 100 -42.24 -7.02 -11.68
CA ARG A 100 -41.26 -8.06 -11.34
C ARG A 100 -39.95 -7.82 -12.09
N SER A 101 -38.82 -8.03 -11.41
CA SER A 101 -37.48 -7.90 -12.01
C SER A 101 -37.24 -8.91 -13.14
N GLU A 102 -37.80 -10.12 -13.01
CA GLU A 102 -37.74 -11.21 -13.99
C GLU A 102 -39.03 -12.04 -13.89
N GLU A 103 -39.37 -12.84 -14.91
CA GLU A 103 -40.59 -13.64 -14.90
C GLU A 103 -40.52 -14.74 -13.84
N GLY A 104 -41.51 -14.78 -12.94
CA GLY A 104 -41.50 -15.63 -11.75
C GLY A 104 -40.62 -15.14 -10.59
N SER A 105 -39.93 -14.00 -10.70
CA SER A 105 -39.16 -13.42 -9.58
C SER A 105 -40.05 -12.67 -8.60
N ASP A 106 -39.87 -12.91 -7.31
CA ASP A 106 -40.60 -12.22 -6.23
C ASP A 106 -40.02 -10.84 -5.88
N LEU A 107 -38.93 -10.41 -6.52
CA LEU A 107 -38.43 -9.04 -6.42
C LEU A 107 -39.26 -8.12 -7.33
N VAL A 108 -39.98 -7.17 -6.74
CA VAL A 108 -40.82 -6.19 -7.44
C VAL A 108 -40.38 -4.75 -7.20
N TYR A 109 -40.52 -3.92 -8.23
CA TYR A 109 -40.57 -2.47 -8.14
C TYR A 109 -42.03 -2.02 -8.10
N VAL A 110 -42.33 -0.97 -7.34
CA VAL A 110 -43.73 -0.58 -7.04
C VAL A 110 -43.97 0.88 -7.38
N VAL A 111 -45.10 1.13 -8.05
CA VAL A 111 -45.59 2.46 -8.42
C VAL A 111 -47.09 2.52 -8.11
N SER A 112 -47.53 3.47 -7.30
CA SER A 112 -48.95 3.74 -7.05
C SER A 112 -49.51 4.83 -7.96
N PHE A 113 -50.82 4.77 -8.20
CA PHE A 113 -51.59 5.69 -9.03
C PHE A 113 -52.93 5.97 -8.33
N VAL A 114 -53.45 7.18 -8.58
CA VAL A 114 -54.75 7.64 -8.06
C VAL A 114 -55.92 6.83 -8.64
N ASP A 115 -55.76 6.29 -9.85
CA ASP A 115 -56.81 5.61 -10.60
C ASP A 115 -56.25 4.46 -11.47
N ILE A 116 -57.12 3.49 -11.79
CA ILE A 116 -56.74 2.27 -12.50
C ILE A 116 -56.50 2.52 -14.00
N GLU A 117 -57.11 3.54 -14.60
CA GLU A 117 -56.88 3.96 -15.98
C GLU A 117 -55.47 4.52 -16.18
N SER A 118 -54.95 5.29 -15.22
CA SER A 118 -53.58 5.79 -15.15
C SER A 118 -52.58 4.64 -14.99
N ALA A 119 -52.83 3.72 -14.05
CA ALA A 119 -52.03 2.52 -13.86
C ALA A 119 -51.95 1.65 -15.14
N GLN A 120 -53.09 1.42 -15.81
CA GLN A 120 -53.14 0.72 -17.09
C GLN A 120 -52.44 1.50 -18.21
N SER A 121 -52.53 2.83 -18.23
CA SER A 121 -51.88 3.66 -19.24
C SER A 121 -50.35 3.63 -19.12
N PHE A 122 -49.84 3.66 -17.88
CA PHE A 122 -48.43 3.43 -17.57
C PHE A 122 -47.97 2.03 -18.01
N ALA A 123 -48.71 0.97 -17.64
CA ALA A 123 -48.38 -0.39 -18.06
C ALA A 123 -48.33 -0.55 -19.60
N ARG A 124 -49.30 0.02 -20.33
CA ARG A 124 -49.31 0.03 -21.80
C ARG A 124 -48.12 0.80 -22.40
N PHE A 125 -47.65 1.84 -21.72
CA PHE A 125 -46.50 2.64 -22.14
C PHE A 125 -45.17 1.89 -21.96
N GLU A 126 -44.97 1.20 -20.84
CA GLU A 126 -43.77 0.37 -20.64
C GLU A 126 -43.76 -0.89 -21.51
N VAL A 127 -44.92 -1.52 -21.75
CA VAL A 127 -45.03 -2.61 -22.75
C VAL A 127 -44.64 -2.12 -24.15
N LYS A 128 -45.05 -0.90 -24.53
CA LYS A 128 -44.63 -0.26 -25.80
C LYS A 128 -43.12 0.04 -25.85
N ARG A 129 -42.44 0.13 -24.72
CA ARG A 129 -40.97 0.24 -24.61
C ARG A 129 -40.24 -1.11 -24.68
N GLY A 130 -40.97 -2.23 -24.67
CA GLY A 130 -40.42 -3.58 -24.75
C GLY A 130 -40.54 -4.40 -23.46
N MET A 131 -41.22 -3.90 -22.43
CA MET A 131 -41.48 -4.68 -21.21
C MET A 131 -42.45 -5.84 -21.50
N HIS A 132 -42.14 -7.05 -21.02
CA HIS A 132 -43.02 -8.19 -21.16
C HIS A 132 -44.23 -8.08 -20.22
N LEU A 133 -45.44 -8.31 -20.74
CA LEU A 133 -46.70 -8.24 -19.97
C LEU A 133 -46.69 -9.12 -18.71
N GLY A 134 -46.04 -10.29 -18.75
CA GLY A 134 -45.93 -11.21 -17.59
C GLY A 134 -45.11 -10.67 -16.41
N LEU A 135 -44.39 -9.55 -16.59
CA LEU A 135 -43.68 -8.86 -15.50
C LEU A 135 -44.58 -7.89 -14.74
N ILE A 136 -45.71 -7.47 -15.32
CA ILE A 136 -46.56 -6.41 -14.77
C ILE A 136 -47.79 -7.00 -14.08
N LEU A 137 -47.94 -6.73 -12.78
CA LEU A 137 -49.15 -6.97 -12.02
C LEU A 137 -49.82 -5.62 -11.74
N ILE A 138 -51.15 -5.56 -11.81
CA ILE A 138 -51.92 -4.36 -11.49
C ILE A 138 -53.05 -4.77 -10.55
N TYR A 139 -53.20 -4.07 -9.43
CA TYR A 139 -54.22 -4.32 -8.42
C TYR A 139 -54.82 -3.00 -7.93
N TRP A 140 -56.08 -3.05 -7.51
CA TRP A 140 -56.58 -2.10 -6.51
C TRP A 140 -56.09 -2.56 -5.14
N ALA A 141 -55.48 -1.68 -4.37
CA ALA A 141 -54.87 -1.98 -3.08
C ALA A 141 -55.68 -1.35 -1.94
N SER A 142 -56.22 -2.18 -1.06
CA SER A 142 -56.72 -1.72 0.24
C SER A 142 -55.62 -1.91 1.28
N MET A 143 -55.08 -0.80 1.79
CA MET A 143 -53.87 -0.82 2.63
C MET A 143 -54.17 -1.41 4.02
N VAL A 144 -53.25 -2.27 4.48
CA VAL A 144 -53.36 -3.01 5.74
C VAL A 144 -52.31 -2.51 6.71
N ASN A 145 -52.75 -1.85 7.77
CA ASN A 145 -51.89 -1.33 8.82
C ASN A 145 -51.29 -2.48 9.64
N VAL A 146 -49.96 -2.52 9.71
CA VAL A 146 -49.17 -3.53 10.43
C VAL A 146 -48.88 -3.02 11.84
N VAL A 147 -49.76 -3.33 12.79
CA VAL A 147 -49.60 -2.92 14.20
C VAL A 147 -48.66 -3.90 14.90
N LEU A 148 -47.50 -3.37 15.34
CA LEU A 148 -46.47 -4.12 16.03
C LEU A 148 -46.59 -3.96 17.55
N THR A 149 -46.57 -5.09 18.26
CA THR A 149 -46.35 -5.18 19.71
C THR A 149 -45.28 -6.24 19.96
N ASP A 150 -44.60 -6.22 21.12
CA ASP A 150 -43.36 -7.00 21.31
C ASP A 150 -43.47 -8.49 20.94
N ASP A 151 -44.59 -9.13 21.31
CA ASP A 151 -44.87 -10.56 21.02
C ASP A 151 -45.94 -10.80 19.93
N LYS A 152 -46.57 -9.77 19.35
CA LYS A 152 -47.68 -9.95 18.38
C LYS A 152 -47.69 -8.91 17.26
N VAL A 153 -48.00 -9.38 16.05
CA VAL A 153 -48.31 -8.55 14.88
C VAL A 153 -49.80 -8.66 14.59
N GLN A 154 -50.50 -7.53 14.58
CA GLN A 154 -51.90 -7.43 14.18
C GLN A 154 -52.02 -6.69 12.85
N LEU A 155 -52.85 -7.22 11.95
CA LEU A 155 -53.11 -6.65 10.63
C LEU A 155 -54.52 -6.09 10.60
N ILE A 156 -54.65 -4.81 10.22
CA ILE A 156 -55.93 -4.09 10.23
C ILE A 156 -56.15 -3.45 8.85
N PRO A 157 -57.18 -3.88 8.07
CA PRO A 157 -58.20 -4.88 8.39
C PRO A 157 -57.72 -6.35 8.26
N GLU A 158 -58.13 -7.22 9.21
CA GLU A 158 -57.83 -8.67 9.20
C GLU A 158 -58.59 -9.43 8.08
N ARG A 159 -59.59 -8.80 7.45
CA ARG A 159 -60.42 -9.38 6.39
C ARG A 159 -60.45 -8.45 5.17
N PRO A 160 -60.56 -9.00 3.94
CA PRO A 160 -60.65 -8.18 2.75
C PRO A 160 -61.97 -7.38 2.69
N PRO A 161 -61.97 -6.20 2.05
CA PRO A 161 -63.19 -5.42 1.81
C PRO A 161 -64.13 -6.11 0.82
N ARG A 162 -65.39 -5.67 0.79
CA ARG A 162 -66.41 -6.18 -0.13
C ARG A 162 -66.27 -5.52 -1.51
N VAL A 163 -66.68 -6.24 -2.55
CA VAL A 163 -66.76 -5.76 -3.94
C VAL A 163 -68.23 -5.72 -4.37
N ALA A 164 -68.63 -4.69 -5.11
CA ALA A 164 -70.05 -4.39 -5.36
C ALA A 164 -70.69 -5.26 -6.46
N ALA A 165 -71.90 -5.77 -6.20
CA ALA A 165 -72.73 -6.46 -7.19
C ALA A 165 -73.95 -5.59 -7.58
N ARG A 166 -74.23 -5.45 -8.89
CA ARG A 166 -75.27 -4.55 -9.44
C ARG A 166 -76.63 -5.25 -9.62
N LEU A 167 -77.75 -4.59 -9.27
CA LEU A 167 -79.14 -5.01 -9.55
C LEU A 167 -80.09 -3.80 -9.88
N PRO A 168 -81.28 -3.99 -10.48
CA PRO A 168 -82.07 -2.93 -11.17
C PRO A 168 -83.40 -2.45 -10.49
N VAL A 169 -84.18 -1.57 -11.17
CA VAL A 169 -85.21 -0.64 -10.60
C VAL A 169 -86.58 -0.64 -11.35
N SER A 170 -87.73 -0.32 -10.70
CA SER A 170 -89.03 0.10 -11.34
C SER A 170 -90.09 0.77 -10.38
N PRO A 171 -91.18 1.47 -10.87
CA PRO A 171 -91.98 2.49 -10.12
C PRO A 171 -93.55 2.31 -10.02
N ALA A 172 -94.35 3.37 -9.69
CA ALA A 172 -95.73 3.35 -9.12
C ALA A 172 -96.83 4.35 -9.71
N SER A 173 -98.13 4.33 -9.25
CA SER A 173 -99.23 5.35 -9.53
C SER A 173 -100.61 5.22 -8.72
N PRO A 174 -101.59 6.21 -8.73
CA PRO A 174 -102.70 6.41 -7.70
C PRO A 174 -104.17 6.93 -8.13
N GLY A 175 -105.17 7.12 -7.18
CA GLY A 175 -106.22 8.24 -7.16
C GLY A 175 -107.80 8.06 -7.00
N THR A 176 -108.57 9.09 -6.50
CA THR A 176 -110.03 9.54 -6.78
C THR A 176 -111.19 9.60 -5.65
N SER A 177 -112.44 10.17 -5.89
CA SER A 177 -113.40 10.88 -4.91
C SER A 177 -114.99 10.58 -4.77
N TYR A 178 -115.98 11.56 -4.77
CA TYR A 178 -117.16 11.74 -3.77
C TYR A 178 -118.66 12.23 -4.14
N ARG A 179 -119.72 12.00 -3.25
CA ARG A 179 -121.10 12.68 -2.92
C ARG A 179 -122.42 12.60 -3.84
N VAL A 180 -123.75 12.92 -3.58
CA VAL A 180 -124.77 13.55 -2.58
C VAL A 180 -126.24 12.86 -2.61
N ALA A 181 -127.54 13.28 -2.33
CA ALA A 181 -128.46 14.48 -1.96
C ALA A 181 -129.91 14.10 -1.35
N ASP A 182 -130.96 15.01 -1.23
CA ASP A 182 -132.12 15.08 -0.21
C ASP A 182 -133.62 15.54 -0.66
N ALA A 183 -134.65 15.82 0.26
CA ALA A 183 -136.05 16.53 0.19
C ALA A 183 -137.45 15.78 0.54
N GLU A 184 -138.75 16.25 0.78
CA GLU A 184 -139.58 17.42 1.37
C GLU A 184 -141.22 17.34 1.40
N THR A 185 -142.01 18.24 2.12
CA THR A 185 -143.54 18.65 2.15
C THR A 185 -144.74 17.85 2.86
N GLU A 186 -146.06 18.25 3.11
CA GLU A 186 -146.87 19.46 3.65
C GLU A 186 -148.50 19.32 3.79
N PHE A 187 -149.28 20.18 4.57
CA PHE A 187 -150.76 20.69 4.50
C PHE A 187 -151.98 20.45 5.53
N ASP A 188 -152.94 21.44 5.70
CA ASP A 188 -154.21 21.50 6.56
C ASP A 188 -155.56 22.00 5.86
N ASP A 189 -156.64 22.78 6.24
CA ASP A 189 -157.17 23.80 7.27
C ASP A 189 -158.75 24.06 7.02
N ARG A 190 -159.79 24.70 7.70
CA ARG A 190 -160.29 25.35 9.00
C ARG A 190 -161.86 25.66 9.03
N LEU A 191 -162.54 26.12 10.13
CA LEU A 191 -163.95 26.73 10.19
C LEU A 191 -164.30 27.55 11.49
N ALA A 192 -164.87 28.78 11.43
CA ALA A 192 -165.20 29.67 12.59
C ALA A 192 -166.37 30.69 12.38
N MET A 193 -166.91 31.34 13.45
CA MET A 193 -167.45 32.74 13.43
C MET A 193 -167.96 33.35 14.77
N GLU A 194 -168.61 32.63 15.70
CA GLU A 194 -168.92 33.20 17.05
C GLU A 194 -167.67 33.30 17.94
N GLU A 195 -166.61 32.58 17.55
CA GLU A 195 -165.26 32.85 18.01
C GLU A 195 -164.87 34.31 17.79
N VAL A 196 -165.32 35.01 16.74
CA VAL A 196 -164.74 36.28 16.26
C VAL A 196 -164.61 37.40 17.30
N GLN A 197 -165.53 37.57 18.26
CA GLN A 197 -165.35 38.59 19.32
C GLN A 197 -164.48 38.11 20.49
N ALA A 198 -164.47 36.80 20.76
CA ALA A 198 -163.49 36.19 21.65
C ALA A 198 -162.11 36.14 20.99
N GLU A 199 -162.02 35.96 19.67
CA GLU A 199 -160.83 36.13 18.83
C GLU A 199 -160.40 37.59 18.83
N GLU A 200 -161.25 38.61 18.63
CA GLU A 200 -160.79 40.00 18.67
C GLU A 200 -160.10 40.35 20.01
N GLN A 201 -160.60 39.84 21.14
CA GLN A 201 -159.94 40.02 22.43
C GLN A 201 -158.75 39.06 22.66
N ARG A 202 -158.83 37.81 22.22
CA ARG A 202 -157.72 36.84 22.31
C ARG A 202 -156.57 37.20 21.38
N LEU A 203 -156.85 37.72 20.19
CA LEU A 203 -155.93 38.26 19.19
C LEU A 203 -155.34 39.59 19.67
N ALA A 204 -156.10 40.44 20.38
CA ALA A 204 -155.52 41.60 21.06
C ALA A 204 -154.55 41.19 22.20
N ALA A 205 -154.90 40.15 22.96
CA ALA A 205 -154.02 39.58 23.99
C ALA A 205 -152.81 38.85 23.38
N GLU A 206 -153.01 38.07 22.31
CA GLU A 206 -152.04 37.28 21.58
C GLU A 206 -151.10 38.16 20.76
N THR A 207 -151.56 39.28 20.20
CA THR A 207 -150.65 40.27 19.59
C THR A 207 -149.85 41.02 20.64
N ALA A 208 -150.40 41.27 21.83
CA ALA A 208 -149.63 41.82 22.95
C ALA A 208 -148.64 40.80 23.55
N GLU A 209 -149.00 39.52 23.60
CA GLU A 209 -148.14 38.41 24.03
C GLU A 209 -147.05 38.12 23.00
N ARG A 210 -147.41 38.05 21.72
CA ARG A 210 -146.49 37.95 20.58
C ARG A 210 -145.54 39.15 20.51
N ALA A 211 -146.00 40.37 20.78
CA ALA A 211 -145.13 41.54 20.87
C ALA A 211 -144.16 41.47 22.07
N ARG A 212 -144.58 40.86 23.19
CA ARG A 212 -143.66 40.59 24.33
C ARG A 212 -142.65 39.50 23.99
N LEU A 213 -143.10 38.38 23.40
CA LEU A 213 -142.24 37.28 22.95
C LEU A 213 -141.28 37.73 21.83
N GLU A 214 -141.71 38.66 20.96
CA GLU A 214 -140.86 39.26 19.93
C GLU A 214 -139.83 40.22 20.54
N ALA A 215 -140.19 41.03 21.53
CA ALA A 215 -139.26 41.87 22.28
C ALA A 215 -138.27 41.05 23.13
N GLU A 216 -138.73 39.98 23.78
CA GLU A 216 -137.90 39.02 24.53
C GLU A 216 -136.98 38.25 23.58
N ALA A 217 -137.45 37.84 22.40
CA ALA A 217 -136.62 37.24 21.36
C ALA A 217 -135.65 38.24 20.69
N GLU A 218 -135.94 39.54 20.70
CA GLU A 218 -135.00 40.58 20.29
C GLU A 218 -133.93 40.81 21.37
N GLU A 219 -134.32 40.88 22.65
CA GLU A 219 -133.40 40.99 23.77
C GLU A 219 -132.48 39.75 23.88
N GLN A 220 -133.02 38.55 23.64
CA GLN A 220 -132.25 37.31 23.55
C GLN A 220 -131.29 37.33 22.36
N ARG A 221 -131.73 37.76 21.16
CA ARG A 221 -130.85 37.94 20.00
C ARG A 221 -129.74 38.98 20.25
N ARG A 222 -130.01 40.04 21.02
CA ARG A 222 -128.99 41.02 21.46
C ARG A 222 -127.99 40.38 22.42
N ARG A 223 -128.45 39.62 23.44
CA ARG A 223 -127.57 38.86 24.34
C ARG A 223 -126.70 37.83 23.61
N GLU A 224 -127.25 37.15 22.61
CA GLU A 224 -126.53 36.19 21.78
C GLU A 224 -125.49 36.89 20.89
N ALA A 225 -125.84 38.03 20.28
CA ALA A 225 -124.89 38.85 19.52
C ALA A 225 -123.77 39.44 20.40
N GLU A 226 -124.09 39.94 21.60
CA GLU A 226 -123.09 40.40 22.58
C GLU A 226 -122.18 39.26 23.06
N ALA A 227 -122.73 38.05 23.26
CA ALA A 227 -121.96 36.88 23.63
C ALA A 227 -121.05 36.39 22.49
N ASP A 228 -121.51 36.44 21.23
CA ASP A 228 -120.69 36.11 20.06
C ASP A 228 -119.64 37.19 19.76
N GLU A 229 -119.93 38.47 20.00
CA GLU A 229 -118.92 39.54 19.96
C GLU A 229 -117.83 39.30 21.04
N GLN A 230 -118.23 38.99 22.28
CA GLN A 230 -117.28 38.62 23.34
C GLN A 230 -116.47 37.36 23.01
N ARG A 231 -117.09 36.33 22.42
CA ARG A 231 -116.37 35.13 21.93
C ARG A 231 -115.35 35.47 20.85
N ARG A 232 -115.70 36.35 19.90
CA ARG A 232 -114.79 36.78 18.83
C ARG A 232 -113.63 37.62 19.37
N LEU A 233 -113.90 38.54 20.30
CA LEU A 233 -112.86 39.33 20.99
C LEU A 233 -111.94 38.45 21.86
N ALA A 234 -112.49 37.42 22.51
CA ALA A 234 -111.70 36.44 23.25
C ALA A 234 -110.81 35.59 22.32
N ALA A 235 -111.34 35.13 21.19
CA ALA A 235 -110.58 34.38 20.18
C ALA A 235 -109.48 35.25 19.53
N GLU A 236 -109.77 36.51 19.20
CA GLU A 236 -108.78 37.48 18.69
C GLU A 236 -107.67 37.77 19.72
N ALA A 237 -108.02 37.81 21.01
CA ALA A 237 -107.05 37.96 22.09
C ALA A 237 -106.20 36.69 22.31
N GLU A 238 -106.78 35.50 22.14
CA GLU A 238 -106.05 34.23 22.19
C GLU A 238 -105.12 34.07 20.98
N GLU A 239 -105.59 34.36 19.77
CA GLU A 239 -104.79 34.40 18.53
C GLU A 239 -103.59 35.36 18.67
N ARG A 240 -103.81 36.58 19.17
CA ARG A 240 -102.73 37.53 19.47
C ARG A 240 -101.73 37.03 20.50
N ARG A 241 -102.18 36.29 21.52
CA ARG A 241 -101.27 35.69 22.51
C ARG A 241 -100.45 34.55 21.92
N LEU A 242 -101.05 33.69 21.09
CA LEU A 242 -100.35 32.61 20.41
C LEU A 242 -99.36 33.14 19.37
N ALA A 243 -99.71 34.20 18.65
CA ALA A 243 -98.80 34.91 17.74
C ALA A 243 -97.60 35.51 18.50
N ALA A 244 -97.85 36.21 19.61
CA ALA A 244 -96.78 36.76 20.45
C ALA A 244 -95.87 35.68 21.07
N GLU A 245 -96.42 34.53 21.48
CA GLU A 245 -95.63 33.40 21.96
C GLU A 245 -94.79 32.77 20.84
N ALA A 246 -95.29 32.72 19.61
CA ALA A 246 -94.53 32.25 18.44
C ALA A 246 -93.41 33.23 18.06
N GLU A 247 -93.64 34.54 18.12
CA GLU A 247 -92.61 35.57 17.95
C GLU A 247 -91.55 35.50 19.08
N GLU A 248 -91.96 35.26 20.33
CA GLU A 248 -91.01 35.07 21.44
C GLU A 248 -90.17 33.79 21.24
N ARG A 249 -90.80 32.67 20.88
CA ARG A 249 -90.10 31.38 20.61
C ARG A 249 -89.09 31.52 19.49
N THR A 250 -89.48 32.05 18.34
CA THR A 250 -88.58 32.25 17.19
C THR A 250 -87.47 33.26 17.50
N ARG A 251 -87.72 34.28 18.32
CA ARG A 251 -86.68 35.19 18.83
C ARG A 251 -85.69 34.50 19.76
N ILE A 252 -86.16 33.63 20.66
CA ILE A 252 -85.30 32.84 21.55
C ILE A 252 -84.47 31.84 20.74
N GLU A 253 -85.07 31.14 19.77
CA GLU A 253 -84.36 30.22 18.86
C GLU A 253 -83.25 30.95 18.10
N ALA A 254 -83.55 32.10 17.51
CA ALA A 254 -82.57 32.94 16.82
C ALA A 254 -81.43 33.42 17.76
N GLU A 255 -81.76 33.85 18.99
CA GLU A 255 -80.75 34.26 19.98
C GLU A 255 -79.88 33.07 20.44
N THR A 256 -80.44 31.86 20.57
CA THR A 256 -79.67 30.65 20.88
C THR A 256 -78.76 30.22 19.73
N GLU A 257 -79.19 30.39 18.48
CA GLU A 257 -78.37 30.10 17.30
C GLU A 257 -77.26 31.13 17.12
N GLU A 258 -77.52 32.42 17.32
CA GLU A 258 -76.48 33.47 17.33
C GLU A 258 -75.42 33.18 18.41
N ARG A 259 -75.86 32.81 19.62
CA ARG A 259 -74.94 32.38 20.70
C ARG A 259 -74.14 31.12 20.34
N ARG A 260 -74.75 30.15 19.64
CA ARG A 260 -74.07 28.92 19.19
C ARG A 260 -72.99 29.24 18.15
N LEU A 261 -73.32 30.02 17.14
CA LEU A 261 -72.40 30.48 16.10
C LEU A 261 -71.28 31.37 16.66
N ALA A 262 -71.58 32.20 17.66
CA ALA A 262 -70.58 33.01 18.35
C ALA A 262 -69.59 32.15 19.16
N ALA A 263 -70.07 31.11 19.85
CA ALA A 263 -69.23 30.16 20.57
C ALA A 263 -68.35 29.34 19.62
N GLU A 264 -68.91 28.82 18.54
CA GLU A 264 -68.17 28.10 17.48
C GLU A 264 -67.10 29.00 16.84
N ALA A 265 -67.42 30.27 16.56
CA ALA A 265 -66.47 31.24 16.06
C ALA A 265 -65.36 31.62 17.07
N GLU A 266 -65.60 31.50 18.38
CA GLU A 266 -64.56 31.65 19.39
C GLU A 266 -63.67 30.40 19.48
N GLU A 267 -64.27 29.20 19.44
CA GLU A 267 -63.53 27.93 19.42
C GLU A 267 -62.61 27.84 18.20
N GLN A 268 -63.11 28.14 17.00
CA GLN A 268 -62.32 28.21 15.77
C GLN A 268 -61.16 29.22 15.88
N ARG A 269 -61.34 30.35 16.60
CA ARG A 269 -60.25 31.30 16.87
C ARG A 269 -59.22 30.73 17.84
N ARG A 270 -59.65 30.04 18.90
CA ARG A 270 -58.77 29.38 19.88
C ARG A 270 -57.92 28.28 19.20
N LEU A 271 -58.55 27.39 18.44
CA LEU A 271 -57.88 26.36 17.65
C LEU A 271 -56.89 26.97 16.65
N ALA A 272 -57.27 28.06 15.96
CA ALA A 272 -56.38 28.77 15.05
C ALA A 272 -55.22 29.50 15.75
N THR A 273 -55.32 29.83 17.04
CA THR A 273 -54.18 30.32 17.85
C THR A 273 -53.30 29.19 18.35
N GLU A 274 -53.87 28.08 18.83
CA GLU A 274 -53.10 26.90 19.27
C GLU A 274 -52.32 26.28 18.11
N ALA A 275 -52.90 26.19 16.91
CA ALA A 275 -52.21 25.72 15.71
C ALA A 275 -51.01 26.60 15.34
N LYS A 276 -51.12 27.93 15.51
CA LYS A 276 -50.01 28.88 15.29
C LYS A 276 -48.93 28.78 16.37
N GLU A 277 -49.31 28.55 17.62
CA GLU A 277 -48.34 28.31 18.70
C GLU A 277 -47.59 26.99 18.48
N ARG A 278 -48.28 25.90 18.14
CA ARG A 278 -47.67 24.61 17.79
C ARG A 278 -46.68 24.76 16.63
N ALA A 279 -47.10 25.37 15.52
CA ALA A 279 -46.22 25.59 14.36
C ALA A 279 -44.99 26.46 14.71
N ARG A 280 -45.14 27.44 15.62
CA ARG A 280 -44.00 28.23 16.12
C ARG A 280 -43.05 27.39 16.98
N LEU A 281 -43.58 26.58 17.90
CA LEU A 281 -42.79 25.71 18.77
C LEU A 281 -42.07 24.62 17.98
N GLU A 282 -42.69 24.10 16.93
CA GLU A 282 -42.09 23.14 16.00
C GLU A 282 -40.95 23.78 15.19
N ALA A 283 -41.15 24.99 14.65
CA ALA A 283 -40.11 25.75 13.97
C ALA A 283 -38.93 26.10 14.91
N GLU A 284 -39.20 26.49 16.16
CA GLU A 284 -38.15 26.77 17.16
C GLU A 284 -37.41 25.48 17.57
N ALA A 285 -38.10 24.33 17.62
CA ALA A 285 -37.48 23.03 17.87
C ALA A 285 -36.60 22.58 16.68
N GLU A 286 -37.01 22.82 15.44
CA GLU A 286 -36.20 22.54 14.26
C GLU A 286 -34.98 23.47 14.17
N GLU A 287 -35.14 24.78 14.41
CA GLU A 287 -34.02 25.74 14.47
C GLU A 287 -32.97 25.30 15.51
N ARG A 288 -33.41 24.91 16.72
CA ARG A 288 -32.53 24.37 17.76
C ARG A 288 -31.84 23.06 17.33
N ARG A 289 -32.54 22.17 16.61
CA ARG A 289 -31.98 20.90 16.12
C ARG A 289 -30.92 21.15 15.04
N LEU A 290 -31.17 22.06 14.11
CA LEU A 290 -30.23 22.47 13.07
C LEU A 290 -29.01 23.20 13.65
N ALA A 291 -29.20 24.04 14.67
CA ALA A 291 -28.10 24.69 15.39
C ALA A 291 -27.20 23.67 16.10
N ALA A 292 -27.79 22.67 16.78
CA ALA A 292 -27.05 21.59 17.42
C ALA A 292 -26.28 20.71 16.41
N GLU A 293 -26.89 20.39 15.26
CA GLU A 293 -26.21 19.66 14.18
C GLU A 293 -25.04 20.47 13.59
N ALA A 294 -25.19 21.79 13.45
CA ALA A 294 -24.11 22.67 13.01
C ALA A 294 -22.96 22.75 14.02
N GLU A 295 -23.26 22.80 15.33
CA GLU A 295 -22.26 22.76 16.40
C GLU A 295 -21.51 21.41 16.44
N GLU A 296 -22.23 20.29 16.29
CA GLU A 296 -21.61 18.96 16.19
C GLU A 296 -20.69 18.86 14.96
N ARG A 297 -21.15 19.31 13.79
CA ARG A 297 -20.34 19.35 12.56
C ARG A 297 -19.07 20.18 12.73
N ALA A 298 -19.18 21.38 13.31
CA ALA A 298 -18.03 22.25 13.56
C ALA A 298 -17.04 21.63 14.56
N ARG A 299 -17.54 20.95 15.59
CA ARG A 299 -16.70 20.21 16.55
C ARG A 299 -15.97 19.03 15.89
N LEU A 300 -16.65 18.26 15.04
CA LEU A 300 -16.06 17.13 14.31
C LEU A 300 -15.02 17.60 13.28
N GLU A 301 -15.24 18.74 12.62
CA GLU A 301 -14.27 19.37 11.71
C GLU A 301 -13.02 19.85 12.47
N ALA A 302 -13.19 20.50 13.62
CA ALA A 302 -12.08 20.89 14.49
C ALA A 302 -11.28 19.68 15.03
N GLU A 303 -11.94 18.60 15.46
CA GLU A 303 -11.26 17.38 15.89
C GLU A 303 -10.52 16.69 14.73
N ALA A 304 -11.08 16.71 13.51
CA ALA A 304 -10.42 16.20 12.32
C ALA A 304 -9.17 17.04 11.94
N GLU A 305 -9.22 18.36 12.11
CA GLU A 305 -8.08 19.25 11.92
C GLU A 305 -6.99 19.05 12.99
N GLU A 306 -7.36 18.94 14.26
CA GLU A 306 -6.41 18.63 15.34
C GLU A 306 -5.69 17.28 15.08
N ARG A 307 -6.44 16.24 14.71
CA ARG A 307 -5.89 14.93 14.32
C ARG A 307 -4.95 15.03 13.10
N ARG A 308 -5.26 15.90 12.12
CA ARG A 308 -4.41 16.14 10.93
C ARG A 308 -3.09 16.79 11.32
N LEU A 309 -3.14 17.86 12.12
CA LEU A 309 -1.96 18.59 12.60
C LEU A 309 -1.08 17.72 13.51
N ALA A 310 -1.68 16.89 14.37
CA ALA A 310 -0.96 15.94 15.21
C ALA A 310 -0.27 14.82 14.39
N ALA A 311 -0.87 14.39 13.27
CA ALA A 311 -0.24 13.45 12.36
C ALA A 311 0.94 14.10 11.60
N GLU A 312 0.75 15.33 11.09
CA GLU A 312 1.79 16.10 10.39
C GLU A 312 3.00 16.39 11.29
N ALA A 313 2.78 16.85 12.52
CA ALA A 313 3.85 17.07 13.49
C ALA A 313 4.62 15.78 13.84
N LYS A 314 3.94 14.64 13.88
CA LYS A 314 4.57 13.33 14.09
C LYS A 314 5.38 12.86 12.88
N GLU A 315 4.95 13.18 11.66
CA GLU A 315 5.72 12.92 10.45
C GLU A 315 6.98 13.80 10.38
N GLN A 316 6.85 15.10 10.67
CA GLN A 316 7.98 16.04 10.75
C GLN A 316 9.03 15.56 11.78
N ALA A 317 8.62 15.24 13.01
CA ALA A 317 9.54 14.73 14.04
C ALA A 317 10.21 13.40 13.66
N ARG A 318 9.55 12.54 12.87
CA ARG A 318 10.18 11.33 12.31
C ARG A 318 11.23 11.69 11.25
N LEU A 319 10.91 12.61 10.34
CA LEU A 319 11.83 13.03 9.28
C LEU A 319 13.06 13.76 9.82
N GLU A 320 12.91 14.54 10.89
CA GLU A 320 14.03 15.15 11.62
C GLU A 320 14.93 14.09 12.27
N ALA A 321 14.36 13.09 12.95
CA ALA A 321 15.12 11.98 13.53
C ALA A 321 15.84 11.13 12.45
N GLU A 322 15.18 10.85 11.32
CA GLU A 322 15.77 10.12 10.19
C GLU A 322 16.90 10.94 9.52
N ALA A 323 16.81 12.27 9.54
CA ALA A 323 17.89 13.15 9.07
C ALA A 323 19.06 13.26 10.06
N GLU A 324 18.79 13.25 11.37
CA GLU A 324 19.82 13.20 12.42
C GLU A 324 20.59 11.88 12.40
N GLU A 325 19.89 10.74 12.31
CA GLU A 325 20.50 9.41 12.17
C GLU A 325 21.42 9.34 10.95
N ARG A 326 20.97 9.83 9.79
CA ARG A 326 21.79 9.90 8.56
C ARG A 326 23.01 10.81 8.72
N ARG A 327 22.91 11.92 9.47
CA ARG A 327 24.06 12.80 9.76
C ARG A 327 25.09 12.11 10.65
N LEU A 328 24.64 11.46 11.72
CA LEU A 328 25.52 10.73 12.65
C LEU A 328 26.19 9.53 11.95
N ALA A 329 25.47 8.83 11.07
CA ALA A 329 26.05 7.75 10.26
C ALA A 329 27.12 8.26 9.28
N ALA A 330 26.89 9.40 8.61
CA ALA A 330 27.88 10.01 7.73
C ALA A 330 29.12 10.53 8.49
N GLU A 331 28.92 11.13 9.67
CA GLU A 331 30.01 11.60 10.53
C GLU A 331 30.85 10.42 11.05
N ALA A 332 30.22 9.30 11.39
CA ALA A 332 30.92 8.07 11.77
C ALA A 332 31.69 7.43 10.59
N GLU A 333 31.16 7.49 9.36
CA GLU A 333 31.89 7.03 8.17
C GLU A 333 33.10 7.93 7.86
N GLU A 334 32.96 9.25 8.02
CA GLU A 334 34.07 10.21 7.86
C GLU A 334 35.17 9.97 8.91
N GLN A 335 34.80 9.78 10.18
CA GLN A 335 35.75 9.43 11.25
C GLN A 335 36.48 8.11 10.96
N ALA A 336 35.76 7.06 10.56
CA ALA A 336 36.37 5.76 10.22
C ALA A 336 37.34 5.86 9.02
N ARG A 337 37.01 6.68 8.01
CA ARG A 337 37.90 6.96 6.86
C ARG A 337 39.18 7.70 7.28
N LEU A 338 39.06 8.68 8.17
CA LEU A 338 40.20 9.45 8.70
C LEU A 338 41.10 8.57 9.59
N GLU A 339 40.52 7.70 10.41
CA GLU A 339 41.27 6.71 11.20
C GLU A 339 42.00 5.71 10.29
N GLU A 340 41.39 5.24 9.20
CA GLU A 340 42.05 4.36 8.23
C GLU A 340 43.19 5.08 7.49
N GLU A 341 42.99 6.34 7.09
CA GLU A 341 44.04 7.15 6.44
C GLU A 341 45.22 7.42 7.40
N GLU A 342 44.96 7.72 8.67
CA GLU A 342 46.01 7.87 9.68
C GLU A 342 46.75 6.55 9.95
N GLN A 343 46.05 5.42 10.07
CA GLN A 343 46.68 4.12 10.21
C GLN A 343 47.57 3.77 9.00
N ARG A 344 47.10 4.04 7.78
CA ARG A 344 47.89 3.86 6.55
C ARG A 344 49.12 4.78 6.53
N ARG A 345 48.98 6.05 6.95
CA ARG A 345 50.09 7.01 7.06
C ARG A 345 51.15 6.56 8.07
N LEU A 346 50.72 6.10 9.25
CA LEU A 346 51.61 5.60 10.30
C LEU A 346 52.31 4.30 9.90
N ALA A 347 51.61 3.40 9.19
CA ALA A 347 52.21 2.19 8.64
C ALA A 347 53.29 2.51 7.57
N ALA A 348 53.01 3.45 6.67
CA ALA A 348 53.99 3.90 5.67
C ALA A 348 55.22 4.59 6.31
N GLU A 349 55.02 5.41 7.34
CA GLU A 349 56.13 6.02 8.09
C GLU A 349 56.97 4.95 8.82
N ALA A 350 56.34 3.91 9.37
CA ALA A 350 57.04 2.79 9.98
C ALA A 350 57.84 1.96 8.97
N GLU A 351 57.30 1.73 7.76
CA GLU A 351 58.02 1.06 6.67
C GLU A 351 59.22 1.89 6.18
N GLU A 352 59.05 3.21 6.01
CA GLU A 352 60.16 4.11 5.64
C GLU A 352 61.25 4.11 6.72
N ARG A 353 60.88 4.21 8.01
CA ARG A 353 61.83 4.13 9.13
C ARG A 353 62.60 2.81 9.14
N ALA A 354 61.92 1.67 8.98
CA ALA A 354 62.54 0.35 8.92
C ALA A 354 63.50 0.22 7.72
N ARG A 355 63.12 0.76 6.56
CA ARG A 355 63.99 0.80 5.37
C ARG A 355 65.24 1.66 5.59
N LEU A 356 65.10 2.83 6.20
CA LEU A 356 66.23 3.72 6.52
C LEU A 356 67.17 3.11 7.57
N GLU A 357 66.63 2.38 8.55
CA GLU A 357 67.43 1.64 9.54
C GLU A 357 68.20 0.48 8.88
N ALA A 358 67.56 -0.28 7.99
CA ALA A 358 68.21 -1.34 7.21
C ALA A 358 69.32 -0.79 6.30
N GLU A 359 69.10 0.33 5.60
CA GLU A 359 70.14 0.97 4.78
C GLU A 359 71.30 1.51 5.64
N ALA A 360 71.00 2.04 6.84
CA ALA A 360 72.03 2.47 7.79
C ALA A 360 72.87 1.29 8.33
N GLU A 361 72.24 0.13 8.57
CA GLU A 361 72.92 -1.10 8.94
C GLU A 361 73.77 -1.68 7.79
N GLU A 362 73.26 -1.72 6.56
CA GLU A 362 74.03 -2.13 5.38
C GLU A 362 75.27 -1.24 5.20
N ARG A 363 75.11 0.08 5.30
CA ARG A 363 76.22 1.05 5.26
C ARG A 363 77.22 0.83 6.39
N ARG A 364 76.77 0.46 7.60
CA ARG A 364 77.63 0.14 8.76
C ARG A 364 78.45 -1.12 8.49
N LEU A 365 77.80 -2.20 8.05
CA LEU A 365 78.44 -3.48 7.73
C LEU A 365 79.41 -3.36 6.55
N ALA A 366 79.08 -2.57 5.53
CA ALA A 366 79.97 -2.27 4.41
C ALA A 366 81.22 -1.47 4.84
N ALA A 367 81.06 -0.54 5.80
CA ALA A 367 82.19 0.19 6.38
C ALA A 367 83.09 -0.73 7.24
N GLU A 368 82.49 -1.59 8.07
CA GLU A 368 83.20 -2.59 8.89
C GLU A 368 83.95 -3.61 8.03
N ALA A 369 83.32 -4.13 6.97
CA ALA A 369 83.97 -5.03 6.01
C ALA A 369 85.15 -4.35 5.30
N LYS A 370 85.03 -3.06 4.96
CA LYS A 370 86.10 -2.26 4.36
C LYS A 370 87.24 -1.95 5.34
N GLU A 371 86.95 -1.72 6.62
CA GLU A 371 87.98 -1.61 7.65
C GLU A 371 88.71 -2.95 7.82
N ARG A 372 87.97 -4.06 7.97
CA ARG A 372 88.55 -5.39 8.10
C ARG A 372 89.45 -5.74 6.92
N ALA A 373 89.02 -5.49 5.68
CA ALA A 373 89.84 -5.70 4.49
C ALA A 373 91.11 -4.82 4.47
N ARG A 374 91.05 -3.61 5.02
CA ARG A 374 92.24 -2.75 5.19
C ARG A 374 93.18 -3.30 6.26
N LEU A 375 92.67 -3.76 7.40
CA LEU A 375 93.47 -4.35 8.48
C LEU A 375 94.11 -5.68 8.05
N GLU A 376 93.41 -6.48 7.25
CA GLU A 376 93.92 -7.72 6.65
C GLU A 376 95.03 -7.42 5.62
N ALA A 377 94.86 -6.39 4.78
CA ALA A 377 95.92 -5.92 3.88
C ALA A 377 97.15 -5.35 4.62
N GLU A 378 96.96 -4.60 5.71
CA GLU A 378 98.06 -4.12 6.56
C GLU A 378 98.78 -5.29 7.27
N ALA A 379 98.05 -6.32 7.69
CA ALA A 379 98.62 -7.54 8.26
C ALA A 379 99.41 -8.35 7.22
N GLU A 380 98.94 -8.45 5.97
CA GLU A 380 99.69 -9.01 4.85
C GLU A 380 100.97 -8.22 4.55
N GLU A 381 100.90 -6.89 4.51
CA GLU A 381 102.06 -6.01 4.28
C GLU A 381 103.10 -6.20 5.39
N ARG A 382 102.67 -6.19 6.66
CA ARG A 382 103.53 -6.47 7.82
C ARG A 382 104.18 -7.85 7.72
N ARG A 383 103.43 -8.89 7.33
CA ARG A 383 103.97 -10.24 7.16
C ARG A 383 105.00 -10.31 6.03
N ARG A 384 104.76 -9.63 4.89
CA ARG A 384 105.73 -9.55 3.78
C ARG A 384 107.02 -8.83 4.20
N LEU A 385 106.91 -7.74 4.95
CA LEU A 385 108.07 -7.02 5.50
C LEU A 385 108.84 -7.84 6.53
N GLU A 386 108.15 -8.70 7.31
CA GLU A 386 108.79 -9.66 8.22
C GLU A 386 109.47 -10.81 7.46
N GLU A 387 108.81 -11.39 6.44
CA GLU A 387 109.40 -12.37 5.52
C GLU A 387 110.63 -11.81 4.77
N GLU A 388 110.61 -10.54 4.37
CA GLU A 388 111.73 -9.84 3.74
C GLU A 388 112.88 -9.55 4.72
N ALA A 389 112.56 -9.12 5.95
CA ALA A 389 113.56 -8.93 7.00
C ALA A 389 114.19 -10.25 7.47
N GLU A 390 113.44 -11.36 7.47
CA GLU A 390 113.98 -12.70 7.73
C GLU A 390 114.91 -13.16 6.59
N ARG A 391 114.51 -12.98 5.32
CA ARG A 391 115.38 -13.25 4.17
C ARG A 391 116.70 -12.47 4.25
N TRP A 392 116.66 -11.18 4.56
CA TRP A 392 117.86 -10.36 4.67
C TRP A 392 118.75 -10.77 5.86
N ARG A 393 118.16 -11.22 6.98
CA ARG A 393 118.92 -11.81 8.10
C ARG A 393 119.60 -13.13 7.70
N LEU A 394 118.90 -14.01 6.98
CA LEU A 394 119.43 -15.29 6.50
C LEU A 394 120.51 -15.09 5.43
N GLU A 395 120.37 -14.07 4.57
CA GLU A 395 121.41 -13.67 3.60
C GLU A 395 122.65 -13.13 4.30
N ALA A 396 122.50 -12.27 5.32
CA ALA A 396 123.61 -11.79 6.14
C ALA A 396 124.30 -12.92 6.94
N GLU A 397 123.54 -13.85 7.52
CA GLU A 397 124.09 -15.04 8.19
C GLU A 397 124.83 -15.96 7.20
N ALA A 398 124.32 -16.11 5.98
CA ALA A 398 125.00 -16.85 4.92
C ALA A 398 126.28 -16.14 4.45
N GLU A 399 126.29 -14.82 4.35
CA GLU A 399 127.50 -14.05 4.01
C GLU A 399 128.56 -14.15 5.12
N ASP A 400 128.19 -13.97 6.39
CA ASP A 400 129.11 -14.12 7.52
C ASP A 400 129.62 -15.56 7.66
N ARG A 401 128.79 -16.56 7.37
CA ARG A 401 129.24 -17.96 7.27
C ARG A 401 130.24 -18.14 6.12
N ALA A 402 129.98 -17.58 4.94
CA ALA A 402 130.90 -17.67 3.80
C ALA A 402 132.23 -16.95 4.07
N ARG A 403 132.20 -15.79 4.76
CA ARG A 403 133.39 -15.07 5.24
C ARG A 403 134.20 -15.92 6.23
N LEU A 404 133.53 -16.60 7.18
CA LEU A 404 134.18 -17.49 8.14
C LEU A 404 134.80 -18.73 7.46
N GLU A 405 134.12 -19.29 6.46
CA GLU A 405 134.61 -20.44 5.67
C GLU A 405 135.82 -20.03 4.81
N ALA A 406 135.75 -18.91 4.10
CA ALA A 406 136.88 -18.36 3.35
C ALA A 406 138.09 -18.02 4.24
N ALA A 407 137.87 -17.46 5.44
CA ALA A 407 138.93 -17.23 6.42
C ALA A 407 139.52 -18.53 7.00
N ALA A 408 138.76 -19.63 7.03
CA ALA A 408 139.25 -20.95 7.41
C ALA A 408 140.06 -21.60 6.26
N GLU A 409 139.68 -21.39 5.00
CA GLU A 409 140.46 -21.80 3.83
C GLU A 409 141.76 -21.01 3.70
N GLU A 410 141.73 -19.69 3.93
CA GLU A 410 142.95 -18.85 3.97
C GLU A 410 143.90 -19.36 5.07
N ARG A 411 143.39 -19.67 6.26
CA ARG A 411 144.19 -20.27 7.35
C ARG A 411 144.82 -21.60 6.94
N ARG A 412 144.05 -22.52 6.34
CA ARG A 412 144.57 -23.81 5.83
C ARG A 412 145.64 -23.59 4.75
N ARG A 413 145.47 -22.58 3.87
CA ARG A 413 146.44 -22.25 2.84
C ARG A 413 147.74 -21.70 3.43
N LEU A 414 147.65 -20.81 4.41
CA LEU A 414 148.81 -20.27 5.12
C LEU A 414 149.52 -21.33 5.97
N GLU A 415 148.77 -22.28 6.55
CA GLU A 415 149.28 -23.45 7.26
C GLU A 415 150.02 -24.39 6.29
N ALA A 416 149.43 -24.74 5.14
CA ALA A 416 150.07 -25.54 4.10
C ALA A 416 151.30 -24.84 3.49
N GLU A 417 151.28 -23.52 3.31
CA GLU A 417 152.46 -22.77 2.86
C GLU A 417 153.56 -22.74 3.93
N ALA A 418 153.19 -22.71 5.22
CA ALA A 418 154.15 -22.84 6.32
C ALA A 418 154.76 -24.26 6.39
N GLU A 419 153.96 -25.31 6.15
CA GLU A 419 154.45 -26.68 6.02
C GLU A 419 155.37 -26.84 4.80
N GLU A 420 155.03 -26.29 3.62
CA GLU A 420 155.87 -26.30 2.43
C GLU A 420 157.20 -25.57 2.68
N ARG A 421 157.15 -24.39 3.32
CA ARG A 421 158.35 -23.64 3.74
C ARG A 421 159.21 -24.44 4.73
N ALA A 422 158.60 -25.14 5.68
CA ALA A 422 159.32 -25.99 6.64
C ALA A 422 159.95 -27.22 5.97
N LEU A 423 159.27 -27.84 5.00
CA LEU A 423 159.82 -28.92 4.17
C LEU A 423 160.96 -28.42 3.28
N ALA A 424 160.82 -27.25 2.66
CA ALA A 424 161.86 -26.63 1.86
C ALA A 424 163.09 -26.26 2.71
N GLU A 425 162.88 -25.78 3.95
CA GLU A 425 163.98 -25.55 4.89
C GLU A 425 164.63 -26.87 5.32
N ALA A 426 163.86 -27.92 5.63
CA ALA A 426 164.40 -29.24 5.96
C ALA A 426 165.24 -29.82 4.81
N ILE A 427 164.78 -29.70 3.56
CA ILE A 427 165.54 -30.09 2.36
C ILE A 427 166.78 -29.20 2.17
N ALA A 428 166.73 -27.92 2.53
CA ALA A 428 167.90 -27.05 2.49
C ALA A 428 168.93 -27.38 3.60
N GLN A 429 168.47 -27.79 4.79
CA GLN A 429 169.32 -28.29 5.87
C GLN A 429 169.93 -29.65 5.51
N GLU A 430 169.17 -30.57 4.90
CA GLU A 430 169.69 -31.84 4.39
C GLU A 430 170.71 -31.63 3.27
N LYS A 431 170.43 -30.73 2.30
CA LYS A 431 171.40 -30.34 1.27
C LYS A 431 172.66 -29.72 1.85
N ARG A 432 172.56 -28.87 2.89
CA ARG A 432 173.74 -28.37 3.61
C ARG A 432 174.53 -29.49 4.27
N ARG A 433 173.86 -30.43 4.95
CA ARG A 433 174.55 -31.56 5.60
C ARG A 433 175.21 -32.49 4.57
N LEU A 434 174.59 -32.68 3.41
CA LEU A 434 175.17 -33.41 2.28
C LEU A 434 176.34 -32.64 1.66
N GLN A 435 176.28 -31.31 1.55
CA GLN A 435 177.42 -30.48 1.13
C GLN A 435 178.56 -30.50 2.15
N GLU A 436 178.26 -30.50 3.45
CA GLU A 436 179.26 -30.67 4.52
C GLU A 436 179.89 -32.07 4.46
N GLU A 437 179.10 -33.14 4.25
CA GLU A 437 179.61 -34.50 4.02
C GLU A 437 180.39 -34.65 2.70
N GLU A 438 180.02 -33.93 1.64
CA GLU A 438 180.77 -33.89 0.38
C GLU A 438 182.04 -33.05 0.48
N GLU A 439 182.05 -31.95 1.23
CA GLU A 439 183.27 -31.20 1.55
C GLU A 439 184.20 -32.02 2.44
N GLU A 440 183.70 -32.74 3.46
CA GLU A 440 184.52 -33.67 4.24
C GLU A 440 185.09 -34.80 3.36
N ARG A 441 184.28 -35.39 2.47
CA ARG A 441 184.76 -36.37 1.47
C ARG A 441 185.77 -35.78 0.51
N PHE A 442 185.61 -34.54 0.07
CA PHE A 442 186.53 -33.86 -0.82
C PHE A 442 187.85 -33.52 -0.12
N GLN A 443 187.83 -33.09 1.14
CA GLN A 443 189.04 -32.89 1.94
C GLN A 443 189.72 -34.22 2.29
N ALA A 444 188.96 -35.30 2.50
CA ALA A 444 189.51 -36.66 2.65
C ALA A 444 190.16 -37.15 1.34
N ALA A 445 189.48 -36.99 0.20
CA ALA A 445 190.00 -37.32 -1.12
C ALA A 445 191.27 -36.52 -1.45
N LYS A 446 191.28 -35.21 -1.13
CA LYS A 446 192.44 -34.34 -1.26
C LYS A 446 193.61 -34.78 -0.37
N ARG A 447 193.35 -35.30 0.84
CA ARG A 447 194.37 -35.91 1.71
C ARG A 447 194.91 -37.23 1.18
N SER A 448 194.12 -38.04 0.47
CA SER A 448 194.62 -39.25 -0.20
C SER A 448 195.38 -38.94 -1.50
N ILE A 449 194.97 -37.93 -2.26
CA ILE A 449 195.67 -37.52 -3.50
C ILE A 449 197.06 -36.96 -3.18
N LEU A 450 197.19 -36.13 -2.14
CA LEU A 450 198.48 -35.67 -1.59
C LEU A 450 199.32 -36.78 -0.91
N ALA A 451 198.87 -38.04 -0.94
CA ALA A 451 199.61 -39.20 -0.49
C ALA A 451 199.99 -40.17 -1.63
N GLN A 452 199.70 -39.81 -2.89
CA GLN A 452 200.01 -40.60 -4.09
C GLN A 452 200.58 -39.72 -5.23
N GLU A 453 201.65 -38.97 -4.93
CA GLU A 453 202.53 -38.33 -5.94
C GLU A 453 203.83 -39.14 -6.10
N GLU A 454 203.73 -40.39 -6.57
CA GLU A 454 204.83 -41.18 -7.14
C GLU A 454 204.24 -42.20 -8.14
N GLU A 455 204.77 -42.21 -9.39
CA GLU A 455 204.36 -43.03 -10.55
C GLU A 455 202.91 -42.90 -11.10
N ASP A 456 202.69 -42.49 -12.36
CA ASP A 456 202.85 -41.15 -12.98
C ASP A 456 202.16 -41.15 -14.39
N PHE A 457 201.74 -39.98 -14.90
CA PHE A 457 201.13 -39.67 -16.22
C PHE A 457 199.77 -40.29 -16.67
N GLY A 458 198.96 -39.49 -17.40
CA GLY A 458 197.62 -39.85 -17.92
C GLY A 458 197.18 -39.12 -19.22
N ALA A 459 196.68 -37.88 -19.11
CA ALA A 459 196.26 -36.94 -20.19
C ALA A 459 194.92 -37.17 -20.94
N GLY A 460 194.35 -36.07 -21.46
CA GLY A 460 193.15 -35.98 -22.33
C GLY A 460 191.80 -35.93 -21.59
N GLY A 461 190.88 -34.97 -21.81
CA GLY A 461 190.92 -33.76 -22.65
C GLY A 461 190.29 -33.92 -24.03
N ASP A 462 189.08 -33.38 -24.22
CA ASP A 462 188.68 -32.41 -25.27
C ASP A 462 187.17 -32.09 -25.18
N GLU A 463 186.73 -31.04 -25.88
CA GLU A 463 185.39 -30.43 -25.86
C GLU A 463 184.58 -30.82 -27.12
N ASP A 464 183.23 -30.67 -27.11
CA ASP A 464 182.48 -30.24 -28.30
C ASP A 464 181.00 -29.86 -28.01
N GLU A 465 180.36 -29.21 -28.98
CA GLU A 465 179.10 -28.45 -28.84
C GLU A 465 177.80 -29.26 -29.12
N HIS A 466 176.63 -28.74 -28.69
CA HIS A 466 175.58 -28.25 -29.62
C HIS A 466 174.30 -27.74 -28.92
N GLU A 467 173.66 -26.75 -29.55
CA GLU A 467 172.28 -26.31 -29.28
C GLU A 467 171.27 -27.15 -30.08
N GLU A 468 170.05 -27.36 -29.56
CA GLU A 468 168.84 -27.25 -30.40
C GLU A 468 167.61 -26.85 -29.56
N ALA A 469 166.63 -26.22 -30.19
CA ALA A 469 165.40 -25.75 -29.56
C ALA A 469 164.16 -26.15 -30.36
N VAL A 470 163.07 -26.51 -29.67
CA VAL A 470 161.74 -26.69 -30.26
C VAL A 470 160.71 -26.00 -29.38
N ALA A 471 159.72 -25.33 -29.99
CA ALA A 471 158.73 -24.49 -29.31
C ALA A 471 157.30 -24.75 -29.82
N GLY A 472 156.31 -24.28 -29.06
CA GLY A 472 154.88 -24.25 -29.43
C GLY A 472 154.02 -25.25 -28.64
N SER A 473 152.77 -24.95 -28.30
CA SER A 473 151.91 -23.85 -28.77
C SER A 473 150.86 -23.39 -27.73
N ALA A 474 150.41 -22.14 -27.85
CA ALA A 474 149.17 -21.63 -27.26
C ALA A 474 147.94 -22.12 -28.12
N SER A 475 146.66 -21.72 -27.92
CA SER A 475 146.08 -20.56 -27.22
C SER A 475 144.58 -20.74 -26.87
N GLU A 476 144.09 -19.82 -26.03
CA GLU A 476 142.81 -19.05 -26.07
C GLU A 476 141.85 -19.20 -27.28
N ALA A 477 140.55 -18.83 -27.24
CA ALA A 477 139.54 -18.59 -26.17
C ALA A 477 138.17 -18.20 -26.81
N SER A 478 137.09 -18.10 -26.00
CA SER A 478 135.88 -17.23 -26.17
C SER A 478 135.01 -17.25 -27.44
N PHE A 479 133.70 -17.53 -27.34
CA PHE A 479 132.60 -16.51 -27.33
C PHE A 479 131.16 -17.11 -27.19
N GLU A 480 130.16 -16.23 -27.02
CA GLU A 480 128.74 -16.45 -26.67
C GLU A 480 127.76 -16.61 -27.87
N ARG A 481 126.54 -17.19 -27.68
CA ARG A 481 125.19 -16.53 -27.86
C ARG A 481 123.94 -17.46 -27.94
N ASN A 482 122.74 -16.85 -27.76
CA ASN A 482 121.34 -17.32 -27.90
C ASN A 482 120.41 -16.05 -28.05
N PRO A 483 119.05 -15.99 -27.94
CA PRO A 483 117.94 -16.98 -27.93
C PRO A 483 116.66 -16.57 -28.79
N ILE A 484 115.48 -17.17 -28.51
CA ILE A 484 114.08 -16.67 -28.71
C ILE A 484 113.45 -16.64 -30.15
N GLU A 485 112.11 -16.64 -30.40
CA GLU A 485 110.92 -17.41 -29.89
C GLU A 485 109.63 -17.06 -30.73
N GLU A 486 108.42 -17.09 -30.13
CA GLU A 486 107.12 -16.47 -30.58
C GLU A 486 106.26 -17.17 -31.69
N LEU A 487 104.90 -17.09 -31.79
CA LEU A 487 103.77 -16.67 -30.91
C LEU A 487 102.37 -17.12 -31.48
N LEU A 488 101.40 -17.51 -30.60
CA LEU A 488 99.89 -17.42 -30.68
C LEU A 488 99.10 -17.99 -31.91
N ARG A 489 97.75 -18.18 -31.94
CA ARG A 489 96.57 -17.75 -31.10
C ARG A 489 95.41 -18.80 -31.15
N GLY A 490 94.46 -18.79 -30.18
CA GLY A 490 93.27 -19.68 -30.06
C GLY A 490 92.05 -19.32 -30.95
N GLU A 491 90.78 -19.58 -30.58
CA GLU A 491 90.12 -20.14 -29.37
C GLU A 491 88.63 -20.53 -29.69
N ALA A 492 87.91 -21.27 -28.82
CA ALA A 492 86.52 -21.78 -29.05
C ALA A 492 85.82 -22.16 -27.68
N GLU A 493 84.58 -22.65 -27.53
CA GLU A 493 83.49 -23.18 -28.41
C GLU A 493 82.13 -23.26 -27.62
N SER A 494 81.00 -23.57 -28.28
CA SER A 494 79.94 -24.53 -27.87
C SER A 494 78.54 -24.08 -27.36
N ARG A 495 77.62 -25.07 -27.42
CA ARG A 495 76.18 -25.18 -27.03
C ARG A 495 75.16 -25.02 -28.17
N VAL A 496 74.39 -26.01 -28.66
CA VAL A 496 73.79 -27.30 -28.20
C VAL A 496 72.28 -27.22 -27.85
N GLN A 497 71.47 -27.41 -28.90
CA GLN A 497 70.27 -28.27 -29.05
C GLN A 497 68.92 -28.05 -28.31
N VAL A 498 67.93 -27.70 -29.15
CA VAL A 498 66.48 -28.07 -29.25
C VAL A 498 66.11 -29.53 -28.84
N PRO A 499 64.82 -29.95 -28.58
CA PRO A 499 63.66 -29.71 -29.49
C PRO A 499 62.18 -29.72 -28.98
N GLN A 500 61.31 -29.24 -29.89
CA GLN A 500 59.92 -29.63 -30.25
C GLN A 500 58.73 -29.67 -29.25
N ALA A 501 57.56 -29.43 -29.83
CA ALA A 501 56.23 -29.33 -29.22
C ALA A 501 55.42 -30.64 -29.24
N PHE A 502 54.29 -30.67 -28.51
CA PHE A 502 53.03 -31.31 -28.94
C PHE A 502 51.84 -30.72 -28.14
N ALA A 503 50.60 -31.13 -28.43
CA ALA A 503 49.38 -30.56 -27.83
C ALA A 503 48.39 -31.62 -27.32
N LYS A 504 47.74 -31.38 -26.16
CA LYS A 504 46.33 -31.77 -25.88
C LYS A 504 45.74 -31.25 -24.54
N GLU A 505 44.41 -31.34 -24.49
CA GLU A 505 43.40 -31.18 -23.42
C GLU A 505 43.63 -32.11 -22.19
N PRO A 506 42.96 -31.97 -21.00
CA PRO A 506 41.52 -31.61 -20.85
C PRO A 506 41.10 -30.80 -19.58
N GLN A 507 39.80 -30.91 -19.25
CA GLN A 507 39.00 -30.16 -18.26
C GLN A 507 39.39 -30.36 -16.79
N ASP A 508 39.16 -29.33 -15.96
CA ASP A 508 38.16 -29.33 -14.87
C ASP A 508 38.03 -27.92 -14.25
N GLY A 509 36.87 -27.58 -13.66
CA GLY A 509 36.64 -26.28 -12.98
C GLY A 509 35.18 -25.82 -13.05
N ALA A 510 34.59 -25.50 -11.90
CA ALA A 510 33.13 -25.42 -11.72
C ALA A 510 32.56 -23.99 -11.61
N ASP A 511 31.25 -23.92 -11.90
CA ASP A 511 30.19 -23.09 -11.31
C ASP A 511 30.09 -21.55 -11.49
N GLU A 512 28.94 -21.21 -12.09
CA GLU A 512 27.96 -20.14 -11.76
C GLU A 512 28.08 -18.66 -12.24
N ASP A 513 26.92 -18.22 -12.76
CA ASP A 513 26.30 -16.89 -12.85
C ASP A 513 26.98 -15.70 -13.54
N SER A 514 26.71 -15.59 -14.85
CA SER A 514 26.17 -14.36 -15.45
C SER A 514 25.45 -14.60 -16.79
N PRO A 515 24.10 -14.53 -16.84
CA PRO A 515 23.34 -14.48 -18.09
C PRO A 515 22.87 -13.06 -18.43
N ASN A 516 23.43 -12.48 -19.49
CA ASN A 516 22.92 -11.25 -20.09
C ASN A 516 21.90 -11.64 -21.19
N GLY A 517 20.62 -11.28 -21.04
CA GLY A 517 19.56 -11.78 -21.92
C GLY A 517 18.24 -11.02 -21.81
N LEU A 518 18.13 -9.90 -22.54
CA LEU A 518 16.93 -9.06 -22.61
C LEU A 518 16.09 -9.33 -23.87
N GLU A 519 15.27 -10.38 -23.83
CA GLU A 519 14.11 -10.50 -24.72
C GLU A 519 12.87 -10.91 -23.91
N HIS A 520 11.84 -10.07 -23.92
CA HIS A 520 10.54 -10.35 -23.34
C HIS A 520 9.45 -10.15 -24.40
N GLU A 521 8.77 -11.24 -24.75
CA GLU A 521 7.61 -11.20 -25.64
C GLU A 521 6.46 -10.46 -24.96
N ILE A 522 5.96 -9.39 -25.60
CA ILE A 522 4.82 -8.61 -25.09
C ILE A 522 3.53 -9.37 -25.42
N ASN A 523 2.81 -9.81 -24.39
CA ASN A 523 1.55 -10.53 -24.54
C ASN A 523 0.45 -9.57 -25.04
N PRO A 524 -0.19 -9.82 -26.19
CA PRO A 524 -1.13 -8.87 -26.80
C PRO A 524 -2.45 -8.68 -26.02
N ALA A 525 -2.70 -9.48 -24.98
CA ALA A 525 -3.85 -9.31 -24.09
C ALA A 525 -3.78 -8.02 -23.25
N ASP A 526 -2.60 -7.66 -22.75
CA ASP A 526 -2.43 -6.57 -21.78
C ASP A 526 -2.62 -5.17 -22.42
N ILE A 527 -2.29 -5.04 -23.70
CA ILE A 527 -2.44 -3.81 -24.49
C ILE A 527 -3.92 -3.38 -24.59
N ALA A 528 -4.86 -4.33 -24.63
CA ALA A 528 -6.28 -4.04 -24.78
C ALA A 528 -6.87 -3.33 -23.54
N ASP A 529 -6.42 -3.70 -22.34
CA ASP A 529 -6.96 -3.18 -21.08
C ASP A 529 -6.41 -1.77 -20.77
N GLU A 530 -5.21 -1.44 -21.24
CA GLU A 530 -4.62 -0.10 -21.09
C GLU A 530 -5.29 0.95 -21.99
N VAL A 531 -5.61 0.59 -23.24
CA VAL A 531 -6.43 1.44 -24.13
C VAL A 531 -7.83 1.70 -23.53
N GLY A 532 -8.41 0.70 -22.86
CA GLY A 532 -9.69 0.79 -22.14
C GLY A 532 -9.70 1.69 -20.90
N LYS A 533 -8.51 2.07 -20.38
CA LYS A 533 -8.32 3.03 -19.28
C LYS A 533 -8.18 4.46 -19.82
N ILE A 534 -7.45 4.65 -20.92
CA ILE A 534 -7.21 5.98 -21.54
C ILE A 534 -8.51 6.61 -22.07
N LEU A 535 -9.41 5.82 -22.67
CA LEU A 535 -10.64 6.33 -23.30
C LEU A 535 -11.72 6.81 -22.31
N ARG A 536 -11.61 6.54 -21.00
CA ARG A 536 -12.60 6.92 -19.97
C ARG A 536 -12.38 8.29 -19.31
N ARG A 537 -11.46 9.12 -19.80
CA ARG A 537 -11.21 10.50 -19.31
C ARG A 537 -11.42 11.60 -20.36
N ARG A 538 -12.62 11.69 -20.98
CA ARG A 538 -13.06 12.94 -21.66
C ARG A 538 -14.59 13.02 -21.87
N ARG A 539 -15.17 14.15 -21.44
CA ARG A 539 -16.59 14.57 -21.52
C ARG A 539 -17.54 13.87 -20.54
N TRP A 540 -18.47 14.57 -19.86
CA TRP A 540 -18.73 16.02 -19.72
C TRP A 540 -19.47 16.25 -18.39
N ALA A 541 -19.14 17.34 -17.67
CA ALA A 541 -20.05 18.05 -16.76
C ALA A 541 -19.44 19.40 -16.35
N LYS A 542 -19.33 20.34 -17.30
CA LYS A 542 -18.93 21.73 -17.00
C LYS A 542 -20.16 22.44 -16.42
N ARG A 543 -20.21 22.66 -15.10
CA ARG A 543 -21.28 23.43 -14.46
C ARG A 543 -21.06 24.91 -14.79
N GLU A 544 -21.97 25.51 -15.55
CA GLU A 544 -21.88 26.93 -15.90
C GLU A 544 -22.33 27.80 -14.72
N SER A 545 -21.42 28.62 -14.20
CA SER A 545 -21.71 29.73 -13.31
C SER A 545 -22.04 30.99 -14.12
N PRO A 546 -22.86 31.93 -13.60
CA PRO A 546 -23.14 33.17 -14.30
C PRO A 546 -21.87 33.96 -14.66
N PHE A 547 -21.89 34.61 -15.81
CA PHE A 547 -20.80 35.47 -16.28
C PHE A 547 -20.80 36.79 -15.48
N GLU A 548 -19.99 36.87 -14.41
CA GLU A 548 -19.65 38.18 -13.82
C GLU A 548 -18.91 39.02 -14.87
N GLY A 549 -19.38 40.25 -15.06
CA GLY A 549 -18.89 41.13 -16.12
C GLY A 549 -17.46 41.64 -15.92
N PHE A 550 -16.92 42.26 -16.97
CA PHE A 550 -15.60 42.90 -16.99
C PHE A 550 -15.40 43.83 -15.79
N LYS A 551 -14.49 43.45 -14.88
CA LYS A 551 -13.98 44.33 -13.81
C LYS A 551 -12.94 45.31 -14.39
N SER A 552 -13.43 46.21 -15.25
CA SER A 552 -12.65 47.34 -15.77
C SER A 552 -12.26 48.31 -14.64
N PRO A 553 -11.06 48.90 -14.66
CA PRO A 553 -10.68 49.94 -13.69
C PRO A 553 -11.61 51.16 -13.75
N PRO A 554 -11.85 51.86 -12.62
CA PRO A 554 -12.79 52.97 -12.57
C PRO A 554 -12.21 54.26 -13.19
N GLY A 555 -12.74 54.67 -14.35
CA GLY A 555 -12.60 56.05 -14.82
C GLY A 555 -12.62 56.25 -16.35
N ARG A 556 -13.65 56.99 -16.82
CA ARG A 556 -13.92 57.39 -18.22
C ARG A 556 -14.37 56.23 -19.13
N PHE A 557 -15.37 56.39 -20.00
CA PHE A 557 -16.21 57.56 -20.31
C PHE A 557 -17.66 57.36 -19.84
#